data_AF-A0A0K0E1E3-F1
#
_entry.id   AF-A0A0K0E1E3-F1
#
_cell.length_a   1.000
_cell.length_b   1.000
_cell.length_c   1.000
_cell.angle_alpha   90.00
_cell.angle_beta   90.00
_cell.angle_gamma   90.00
#
_symmetry.space_group_name_H-M   'P 1'
#
loop_
_entity.id
_entity.type
_entity.pdbx_description
1 polymer ?
#
loop_
_entity_poly.entity_id
_entity_poly.type
_entity_poly.pdbx_seq_one_letter_code
_entity_poly.pdbx_strand_id
1 'polypeptide(L)'
;MKLCNNAIGYFLGLLLGIIFAYYMYSLHEGQLWFSNIRKIEQEISLRTESGLYYSYYKEILQKKDLIKGIYALTNDTKTEWPRSINIMERFNIYQEILLASLLIKYGLNITEDTHIWTFVKAKLGYSYDEVTFETALYLCHGAFTNLDGDFFTRTTRSGVMPLYLITVAIEILILGEYF
;
A
#
# COMPACT_ATOMS: atom_id res chain seq x y z
N MET A 1 -19.78 -26.50 22.31
CA MET A 1 -20.01 -25.08 22.63
C MET A 1 -18.86 -24.19 22.16
N LYS A 2 -17.63 -24.29 22.71
CA LYS A 2 -16.47 -23.45 22.32
C LYS A 2 -16.38 -23.16 20.81
N LEU A 3 -16.21 -24.19 19.97
CA LEU A 3 -16.09 -24.06 18.51
C LEU A 3 -17.16 -23.15 17.84
N CYS A 4 -18.40 -23.14 18.35
CA CYS A 4 -19.47 -22.26 17.84
C CYS A 4 -19.25 -20.80 18.26
N ASN A 5 -18.90 -20.54 19.52
CA ASN A 5 -18.54 -19.21 20.00
C ASN A 5 -17.32 -18.65 19.25
N ASN A 6 -16.32 -19.50 19.03
CA ASN A 6 -15.13 -19.22 18.24
C ASN A 6 -15.48 -18.84 16.78
N ALA A 7 -16.35 -19.62 16.11
CA ALA A 7 -16.82 -19.31 14.75
C ALA A 7 -17.66 -18.03 14.68
N ILE A 8 -18.50 -17.76 15.68
CA ILE A 8 -19.25 -16.50 15.80
C ILE A 8 -18.28 -15.31 15.98
N GLY A 9 -17.25 -15.46 16.81
CA GLY A 9 -16.19 -14.45 16.97
C GLY A 9 -15.47 -14.12 15.66
N TYR A 10 -15.06 -15.14 14.91
CA TYR A 10 -14.47 -14.95 13.57
C TYR A 10 -15.43 -14.28 12.58
N PHE A 11 -16.70 -14.69 12.56
CA PHE A 11 -17.70 -14.09 11.68
C PHE A 11 -17.97 -12.62 12.01
N LEU A 12 -18.08 -12.28 13.30
CA LEU A 12 -18.22 -10.90 13.77
C LEU A 12 -16.97 -10.07 13.46
N GLY A 13 -15.77 -10.63 13.64
CA GLY A 13 -14.50 -10.00 13.24
C GLY A 13 -14.47 -9.66 11.75
N LEU A 14 -14.69 -10.66 10.89
CA LEU A 14 -14.73 -10.45 9.43
C LEU A 14 -15.81 -9.44 9.01
N LEU A 15 -17.00 -9.48 9.63
CA LEU A 15 -18.08 -8.53 9.34
C LEU A 15 -17.71 -7.11 9.77
N LEU A 16 -17.07 -6.94 10.93
CA LEU A 16 -16.55 -5.66 11.40
C LEU A 16 -15.44 -5.14 10.48
N GLY A 17 -14.46 -5.99 10.11
CA GLY A 17 -13.38 -5.68 9.16
C GLY A 17 -13.89 -5.28 7.76
N ILE A 18 -14.99 -5.86 7.29
CA ILE A 18 -15.63 -5.45 6.02
C ILE A 18 -16.29 -4.07 6.16
N ILE A 19 -17.02 -3.80 7.25
CA ILE A 19 -17.62 -2.48 7.51
C ILE A 19 -16.53 -1.41 7.65
N PHE A 20 -15.45 -1.73 8.35
CA PHE A 20 -14.23 -0.95 8.53
C PHE A 20 -13.56 -0.60 7.20
N ALA A 21 -13.39 -1.58 6.31
CA ALA A 21 -12.76 -1.39 5.01
C ALA A 21 -13.65 -0.57 4.08
N TYR A 22 -14.96 -0.86 4.05
CA TYR A 22 -15.94 -0.06 3.32
C TYR A 22 -16.01 1.39 3.83
N TYR A 23 -15.89 1.60 5.14
CA TYR A 23 -15.81 2.94 5.69
C TYR A 23 -14.55 3.66 5.25
N MET A 24 -13.36 3.07 5.40
CA MET A 24 -12.12 3.73 4.97
C MET A 24 -12.14 4.04 3.48
N TYR A 25 -12.68 3.14 2.67
CA TYR A 25 -12.93 3.40 1.26
C TYR A 25 -13.85 4.62 1.07
N SER A 26 -15.05 4.61 1.66
CA SER A 26 -16.05 5.68 1.54
C SER A 26 -15.55 7.04 2.03
N LEU A 27 -14.82 7.03 3.14
CA LEU A 27 -14.07 8.16 3.67
C LEU A 27 -13.12 8.70 2.61
N HIS A 28 -12.16 7.87 2.20
CA HIS A 28 -11.02 8.21 1.35
C HIS A 28 -11.46 8.70 -0.03
N GLU A 29 -12.49 8.08 -0.60
CA GLU A 29 -13.26 8.62 -1.72
C GLU A 29 -13.79 10.03 -1.42
N GLY A 30 -14.51 10.21 -0.31
CA GLY A 30 -14.99 11.51 0.15
C GLY A 30 -13.91 12.53 0.55
N GLN A 31 -12.63 12.16 0.66
CA GLN A 31 -11.53 13.08 0.99
C GLN A 31 -10.70 13.45 -0.24
N LEU A 32 -10.52 12.50 -1.15
CA LEU A 32 -9.58 12.59 -2.28
C LEU A 32 -10.25 12.61 -3.65
N TRP A 33 -11.56 12.39 -3.66
CA TRP A 33 -12.35 12.00 -4.83
C TRP A 33 -11.64 10.92 -5.66
N PHE A 34 -11.07 9.96 -4.94
CA PHE A 34 -10.17 8.92 -5.42
C PHE A 34 -10.70 8.37 -6.75
N SER A 35 -11.78 7.60 -6.78
CA SER A 35 -12.37 6.91 -7.95
C SER A 35 -12.59 7.71 -9.26
N ASN A 36 -12.43 9.04 -9.33
CA ASN A 36 -12.88 9.84 -10.49
C ASN A 36 -11.87 10.82 -11.13
N ILE A 37 -10.90 11.39 -10.40
CA ILE A 37 -9.96 12.42 -10.90
C ILE A 37 -8.90 11.87 -11.90
N ARG A 38 -7.60 12.21 -11.85
CA ARG A 38 -6.60 11.66 -12.81
C ARG A 38 -5.35 11.01 -12.19
N LYS A 39 -4.84 9.94 -12.83
CA LYS A 39 -3.81 9.07 -12.24
C LYS A 39 -2.47 9.85 -12.09
N ILE A 40 -2.17 10.94 -12.83
CA ILE A 40 -1.05 11.86 -12.52
C ILE A 40 -1.31 12.67 -11.26
N GLU A 41 -2.56 13.11 -11.08
CA GLU A 41 -2.98 13.82 -9.89
C GLU A 41 -2.94 12.89 -8.68
N GLN A 42 -2.99 11.56 -8.88
CA GLN A 42 -2.57 10.56 -7.89
C GLN A 42 -1.07 10.36 -7.78
N GLU A 43 -0.36 10.44 -8.89
CA GLU A 43 1.06 10.18 -8.93
C GLU A 43 1.84 11.36 -8.31
N ILE A 44 1.27 12.55 -8.22
CA ILE A 44 1.82 13.65 -7.40
C ILE A 44 1.63 13.39 -5.88
N SER A 45 1.15 12.20 -5.53
CA SER A 45 0.05 12.13 -4.59
C SER A 45 0.00 10.85 -3.75
N LEU A 46 1.12 10.52 -3.13
CA LEU A 46 1.13 9.95 -1.77
C LEU A 46 2.17 10.74 -0.94
N ARG A 47 1.77 11.28 0.22
CA ARG A 47 2.63 12.22 0.99
C ARG A 47 3.67 11.49 1.82
N THR A 48 4.82 12.13 2.00
CA THR A 48 5.84 11.75 2.98
C THR A 48 6.23 10.27 2.88
N GLU A 49 6.04 9.48 3.95
CA GLU A 49 6.37 8.06 4.02
C GLU A 49 5.40 7.19 3.21
N SER A 50 4.09 7.47 3.24
CA SER A 50 3.11 6.78 2.37
C SER A 50 3.41 7.00 0.89
N GLY A 51 4.00 8.16 0.58
CA GLY A 51 4.85 8.34 -0.59
C GLY A 51 5.98 7.33 -0.53
N LEU A 52 7.11 7.69 0.06
CA LEU A 52 8.39 6.98 -0.01
C LEU A 52 8.34 5.43 -0.03
N TYR A 53 7.55 4.78 0.83
CA TYR A 53 7.26 3.33 0.78
C TYR A 53 6.78 2.85 -0.59
N TYR A 54 5.84 3.58 -1.17
CA TYR A 54 5.35 3.37 -2.51
C TYR A 54 6.48 3.53 -3.56
N SER A 55 7.51 4.39 -3.41
CA SER A 55 8.67 4.35 -4.34
C SER A 55 9.46 3.06 -4.25
N TYR A 56 9.54 2.49 -3.06
CA TYR A 56 10.24 1.24 -2.83
C TYR A 56 9.39 0.06 -3.33
N TYR A 57 8.07 0.19 -3.27
CA TYR A 57 7.12 -0.57 -4.08
C TYR A 57 7.12 -0.19 -5.58
N LYS A 58 8.10 0.58 -6.09
CA LYS A 58 8.37 0.72 -7.53
C LYS A 58 9.83 0.65 -8.02
N GLU A 59 10.85 0.32 -7.23
CA GLU A 59 12.14 -0.03 -7.88
C GLU A 59 12.22 -1.53 -8.30
N ILE A 60 11.76 -2.50 -7.49
CA ILE A 60 11.64 -3.96 -7.76
C ILE A 60 10.92 -4.44 -9.05
N LEU A 61 9.62 -4.83 -9.08
CA LEU A 61 8.96 -5.48 -10.27
C LEU A 61 8.94 -4.64 -11.60
N GLN A 62 9.54 -3.43 -11.67
CA GLN A 62 9.85 -2.73 -12.94
C GLN A 62 11.12 -3.33 -13.52
N LYS A 63 12.07 -3.68 -12.65
CA LYS A 63 13.12 -4.63 -13.03
C LYS A 63 12.46 -5.99 -13.17
N LYS A 64 12.76 -6.64 -14.28
CA LYS A 64 12.35 -8.02 -14.56
C LYS A 64 12.75 -9.01 -13.45
N ASP A 65 13.82 -8.72 -12.72
CA ASP A 65 14.41 -9.61 -11.72
C ASP A 65 14.38 -8.99 -10.31
N LEU A 66 13.84 -9.74 -9.34
CA LEU A 66 13.82 -9.38 -7.91
C LEU A 66 15.21 -8.96 -7.39
N ILE A 67 16.28 -9.63 -7.84
CA ILE A 67 17.67 -9.34 -7.46
C ILE A 67 18.12 -7.95 -7.93
N LYS A 68 17.72 -7.52 -9.14
CA LYS A 68 18.01 -6.17 -9.65
C LYS A 68 17.21 -5.11 -8.90
N GLY A 69 15.99 -5.45 -8.51
CA GLY A 69 15.17 -4.64 -7.62
C GLY A 69 15.80 -4.39 -6.25
N ILE A 70 16.19 -5.48 -5.58
CA ILE A 70 16.91 -5.46 -4.29
C ILE A 70 18.19 -4.63 -4.42
N TYR A 71 19.03 -4.88 -5.44
CA TYR A 71 20.26 -4.12 -5.66
C TYR A 71 20.01 -2.61 -5.84
N ALA A 72 18.97 -2.23 -6.57
CA ALA A 72 18.59 -0.84 -6.75
C ALA A 72 18.05 -0.17 -5.47
N LEU A 73 17.49 -0.95 -4.54
CA LEU A 73 17.12 -0.47 -3.20
C LEU A 73 18.32 -0.41 -2.23
N THR A 74 19.32 -1.26 -2.38
CA THR A 74 20.55 -1.22 -1.54
C THR A 74 21.43 0.00 -1.82
N ASN A 75 21.36 0.55 -3.05
CA ASN A 75 22.23 1.62 -3.51
C ASN A 75 21.46 2.69 -4.29
N ASP A 76 20.34 3.16 -3.73
CA ASP A 76 19.56 4.20 -4.39
C ASP A 76 20.22 5.57 -4.25
N THR A 77 20.29 6.30 -5.36
CA THR A 77 20.81 7.67 -5.48
C THR A 77 19.71 8.70 -5.75
N LYS A 78 18.46 8.26 -5.96
CA LYS A 78 17.31 9.12 -6.28
C LYS A 78 16.74 9.80 -5.02
N THR A 79 16.78 9.13 -3.87
CA THR A 79 16.23 9.64 -2.61
C THR A 79 17.01 10.83 -2.03
N GLU A 80 18.35 10.77 -2.00
CA GLU A 80 19.20 11.83 -1.41
C GLU A 80 20.48 12.11 -2.24
N TRP A 81 20.35 12.42 -3.53
CA TRP A 81 21.47 12.92 -4.33
C TRP A 81 22.18 14.10 -3.63
N PRO A 82 23.53 14.13 -3.50
CA PRO A 82 24.53 13.29 -4.18
C PRO A 82 25.02 12.06 -3.40
N ARG A 83 24.31 11.62 -2.35
CA ARG A 83 24.61 10.38 -1.62
C ARG A 83 23.84 9.20 -2.20
N SER A 84 24.21 7.99 -1.79
CA SER A 84 23.35 6.81 -1.94
C SER A 84 22.94 6.26 -0.58
N ILE A 85 21.81 5.54 -0.55
CA ILE A 85 21.19 4.99 0.66
C ILE A 85 20.83 3.52 0.44
N ASN A 86 21.08 2.70 1.45
CA ASN A 86 20.47 1.39 1.59
C ASN A 86 19.06 1.54 2.19
N ILE A 87 18.06 1.53 1.31
CA ILE A 87 16.65 1.69 1.67
C ILE A 87 16.18 0.56 2.57
N MET A 88 16.62 -0.67 2.29
CA MET A 88 16.18 -1.86 3.04
C MET A 88 16.61 -1.78 4.51
N GLU A 89 17.83 -1.32 4.76
CA GLU A 89 18.37 -1.09 6.10
C GLU A 89 17.71 0.12 6.79
N ARG A 90 17.46 1.22 6.06
CA ARG A 90 16.85 2.44 6.62
C ARG A 90 15.37 2.28 7.00
N PHE A 91 14.62 1.46 6.26
CA PHE A 91 13.16 1.28 6.44
C PHE A 91 12.75 -0.15 6.85
N ASN A 92 13.72 -1.03 7.12
CA ASN A 92 13.54 -2.44 7.49
C ASN A 92 12.67 -3.27 6.51
N ILE A 93 12.58 -2.88 5.23
CA ILE A 93 11.61 -3.47 4.27
C ILE A 93 11.92 -4.92 3.82
N TYR A 94 12.79 -5.61 4.54
CA TYR A 94 13.18 -7.00 4.28
C TYR A 94 12.00 -7.97 4.43
N GLN A 95 11.15 -7.76 5.44
CA GLN A 95 10.03 -8.66 5.73
C GLN A 95 8.93 -8.55 4.66
N GLU A 96 8.65 -7.35 4.15
CA GLU A 96 7.65 -7.09 3.11
C GLU A 96 8.11 -7.65 1.75
N ILE A 97 9.39 -7.47 1.40
CA ILE A 97 9.98 -8.07 0.19
C ILE A 97 9.95 -9.61 0.29
N LEU A 98 10.29 -10.17 1.46
CA LEU A 98 10.24 -11.60 1.71
C LEU A 98 8.80 -12.13 1.59
N LEU A 99 7.84 -11.55 2.31
CA LEU A 99 6.43 -11.95 2.28
C LEU A 99 5.81 -11.81 0.89
N ALA A 100 6.09 -10.72 0.17
CA ALA A 100 5.62 -10.56 -1.22
C ALA A 100 6.22 -11.62 -2.14
N SER A 101 7.53 -11.90 -2.04
CA SER A 101 8.19 -12.93 -2.85
C SER A 101 7.66 -14.34 -2.56
N LEU A 102 7.33 -14.65 -1.30
CA LEU A 102 6.71 -15.91 -0.91
C LEU A 102 5.25 -16.00 -1.39
N LEU A 103 4.46 -14.94 -1.24
CA LEU A 103 3.06 -14.90 -1.67
C LEU A 103 2.93 -15.05 -3.20
N ILE A 104 3.74 -14.34 -3.97
CA ILE A 104 3.77 -14.44 -5.44
C ILE A 104 4.18 -15.85 -5.87
N LYS A 105 5.26 -16.40 -5.28
CA LYS A 105 5.82 -17.71 -5.66
C LYS A 105 4.98 -18.91 -5.22
N TYR A 106 4.46 -18.92 -4.00
CA TYR A 106 3.78 -20.08 -3.40
C TYR A 106 2.26 -19.93 -3.29
N GLY A 107 1.75 -18.70 -3.12
CA GLY A 107 0.31 -18.45 -2.98
C GLY A 107 -0.40 -18.21 -4.32
N LEU A 108 0.25 -17.52 -5.26
CA LEU A 108 -0.34 -17.13 -6.54
C LEU A 108 0.28 -17.86 -7.75
N ASN A 109 1.48 -18.43 -7.60
CA ASN A 109 2.24 -19.12 -8.66
C ASN A 109 2.46 -18.23 -9.92
N ILE A 110 2.58 -16.91 -9.72
CA ILE A 110 2.71 -15.93 -10.81
C ILE A 110 4.18 -15.79 -11.25
N THR A 111 4.39 -15.84 -12.57
CA THR A 111 5.66 -15.52 -13.23
C THR A 111 5.48 -14.28 -14.12
N GLU A 112 6.18 -13.21 -13.78
CA GLU A 112 6.19 -11.89 -14.45
C GLU A 112 4.89 -11.06 -14.32
N ASP A 113 5.00 -9.89 -13.67
CA ASP A 113 3.89 -8.93 -13.49
C ASP A 113 4.40 -7.48 -13.54
N THR A 114 4.93 -7.10 -14.72
CA THR A 114 5.59 -5.81 -14.97
C THR A 114 4.66 -4.60 -14.84
N HIS A 115 3.34 -4.77 -14.73
CA HIS A 115 2.37 -3.66 -14.81
C HIS A 115 1.98 -3.02 -13.48
N ILE A 116 1.76 -3.81 -12.41
CA ILE A 116 1.53 -3.27 -11.05
C ILE A 116 2.66 -2.32 -10.66
N TRP A 117 3.87 -2.66 -11.12
CA TRP A 117 5.07 -1.94 -10.79
C TRP A 117 5.58 -1.07 -11.94
N THR A 118 5.11 -1.18 -13.18
CA THR A 118 5.25 -0.03 -14.09
C THR A 118 4.27 1.08 -13.70
N PHE A 119 3.24 0.85 -12.87
CA PHE A 119 2.40 1.91 -12.29
C PHE A 119 3.09 2.83 -11.27
N VAL A 120 3.74 2.35 -10.20
CA VAL A 120 4.10 3.08 -8.95
C VAL A 120 5.22 4.23 -9.10
N LYS A 121 6.40 4.45 -8.43
CA LYS A 121 7.60 5.42 -8.73
C LYS A 121 7.29 6.80 -9.30
N ALA A 122 6.75 6.87 -10.51
CA ALA A 122 6.32 8.10 -11.14
C ALA A 122 5.31 8.81 -10.21
N LYS A 123 4.63 8.03 -9.35
CA LYS A 123 3.95 8.43 -8.10
C LYS A 123 4.77 9.25 -7.08
N LEU A 124 6.06 9.37 -7.32
CA LEU A 124 7.06 9.98 -6.44
C LEU A 124 8.22 10.61 -7.26
N GLY A 125 8.11 10.65 -8.60
CA GLY A 125 9.16 11.12 -9.50
C GLY A 125 10.33 10.16 -9.81
N TYR A 126 10.37 8.93 -9.29
CA TYR A 126 11.60 8.10 -9.31
C TYR A 126 12.01 7.53 -10.69
N SER A 127 11.12 7.38 -11.68
CA SER A 127 11.46 7.21 -13.11
C SER A 127 10.25 7.50 -13.99
N TYR A 128 10.45 8.32 -15.03
CA TYR A 128 9.49 8.50 -16.13
C TYR A 128 9.89 7.73 -17.41
N ASP A 129 11.18 7.43 -17.62
CA ASP A 129 11.67 6.81 -18.87
C ASP A 129 11.29 5.32 -19.04
N GLU A 130 10.79 4.67 -17.98
CA GLU A 130 10.33 3.27 -17.95
C GLU A 130 8.77 3.18 -17.86
N VAL A 131 8.04 4.24 -18.24
CA VAL A 131 6.56 4.34 -18.18
C VAL A 131 5.90 3.70 -19.42
N THR A 132 5.11 2.63 -19.21
CA THR A 132 4.29 2.02 -20.28
C THR A 132 3.05 2.88 -20.62
N PHE A 133 2.29 2.55 -21.67
CA PHE A 133 1.03 3.27 -21.96
C PHE A 133 -0.03 3.02 -20.88
N GLU A 134 -0.13 1.80 -20.37
CA GLU A 134 -1.02 1.48 -19.25
C GLU A 134 -0.59 2.28 -18.04
N THR A 135 0.72 2.42 -17.82
CA THR A 135 1.29 3.31 -16.79
C THR A 135 0.96 4.76 -17.04
N ALA A 136 1.05 5.25 -18.28
CA ALA A 136 0.65 6.61 -18.65
C ALA A 136 -0.85 6.83 -18.38
N LEU A 137 -1.68 5.79 -18.54
CA LEU A 137 -3.06 5.79 -18.09
C LEU A 137 -3.18 5.69 -16.58
N TYR A 138 -2.32 4.90 -15.89
CA TYR A 138 -1.98 4.94 -14.46
C TYR A 138 -1.17 6.19 -14.04
N LEU A 139 -1.19 7.19 -14.92
CA LEU A 139 -0.81 8.60 -14.80
C LEU A 139 -1.95 9.50 -15.41
N CYS A 140 -3.18 9.00 -15.66
CA CYS A 140 -4.35 9.75 -16.18
C CYS A 140 -5.85 9.46 -15.75
N HIS A 141 -6.25 8.51 -14.87
CA HIS A 141 -7.63 8.43 -14.23
C HIS A 141 -7.63 8.28 -12.67
N GLY A 142 -8.67 8.55 -11.87
CA GLY A 142 -8.47 9.11 -10.50
C GLY A 142 -8.00 8.27 -9.29
N ALA A 143 -8.30 6.99 -9.18
CA ALA A 143 -8.34 6.22 -7.90
C ALA A 143 -7.08 5.92 -7.01
N PHE A 144 -6.13 6.83 -6.70
CA PHE A 144 -4.87 6.53 -5.95
C PHE A 144 -4.19 7.76 -5.23
N THR A 145 -4.92 8.85 -4.92
CA THR A 145 -4.48 10.23 -4.54
C THR A 145 -3.90 10.55 -3.13
N ASN A 146 -3.41 11.80 -2.95
CA ASN A 146 -2.69 12.32 -1.78
C ASN A 146 -3.59 12.47 -0.56
N LEU A 147 -3.49 11.58 0.43
CA LEU A 147 -4.13 11.81 1.73
C LEU A 147 -3.73 13.19 2.29
N ASP A 148 -4.68 14.13 2.33
CA ASP A 148 -4.51 15.47 2.90
C ASP A 148 -4.33 15.40 4.42
N GLY A 149 -3.68 16.40 5.03
CA GLY A 149 -3.58 16.44 6.50
C GLY A 149 -4.97 16.46 7.15
N ASP A 150 -5.91 17.16 6.50
CA ASP A 150 -7.32 17.21 6.87
C ASP A 150 -8.04 15.86 6.77
N PHE A 151 -7.43 14.83 6.13
CA PHE A 151 -7.95 13.47 6.05
C PHE A 151 -8.35 12.99 7.45
N PHE A 152 -7.35 12.75 8.28
CA PHE A 152 -7.47 12.14 9.61
C PHE A 152 -8.27 13.00 10.60
N THR A 153 -8.20 14.33 10.50
CA THR A 153 -8.98 15.23 11.36
C THR A 153 -10.47 15.17 11.03
N ARG A 154 -10.84 15.07 9.76
CA ARG A 154 -12.23 14.81 9.33
C ARG A 154 -12.68 13.41 9.76
N THR A 155 -11.86 12.37 9.57
CA THR A 155 -12.18 10.98 9.98
C THR A 155 -12.38 10.80 11.48
N THR A 156 -11.60 11.50 12.27
CA THR A 156 -11.70 11.45 13.73
C THR A 156 -12.96 12.19 14.20
N ARG A 157 -13.31 13.32 13.55
CA ARG A 157 -14.55 14.07 13.85
C ARG A 157 -15.83 13.37 13.37
N SER A 158 -15.80 12.57 12.32
CA SER A 158 -16.93 11.70 11.94
C SER A 158 -17.11 10.50 12.87
N GLY A 159 -16.23 10.33 13.88
CA GLY A 159 -16.32 9.28 14.91
C GLY A 159 -15.84 7.91 14.45
N VAL A 160 -15.51 7.73 13.17
CA VAL A 160 -15.24 6.39 12.61
C VAL A 160 -13.73 6.07 12.51
N MET A 161 -12.80 7.02 12.66
CA MET A 161 -11.40 6.64 12.96
C MET A 161 -11.28 5.92 14.32
N PRO A 162 -11.98 6.37 15.39
CA PRO A 162 -12.15 5.57 16.60
C PRO A 162 -12.76 4.17 16.36
N LEU A 163 -13.88 4.07 15.61
CA LEU A 163 -14.48 2.77 15.30
C LEU A 163 -13.53 1.87 14.50
N TYR A 164 -12.75 2.44 13.57
CA TYR A 164 -11.73 1.74 12.79
C TYR A 164 -10.68 1.09 13.71
N LEU A 165 -10.09 1.89 14.60
CA LEU A 165 -9.08 1.40 15.54
C LEU A 165 -9.64 0.35 16.53
N ILE A 166 -10.92 0.43 16.87
CA ILE A 166 -11.60 -0.56 17.74
C ILE A 166 -11.74 -1.92 17.05
N THR A 167 -12.10 -2.01 15.76
CA THR A 167 -12.24 -3.33 15.11
C THR A 167 -10.88 -4.00 14.90
N VAL A 168 -9.82 -3.24 14.58
CA VAL A 168 -8.44 -3.77 14.54
C VAL A 168 -8.00 -4.27 15.91
N ALA A 169 -8.29 -3.55 17.00
CA ALA A 169 -8.00 -4.03 18.34
C ALA A 169 -8.75 -5.33 18.68
N ILE A 170 -10.00 -5.46 18.24
CA ILE A 170 -10.81 -6.69 18.40
C ILE A 170 -10.24 -7.83 17.56
N GLU A 171 -9.86 -7.61 16.30
CA GLU A 171 -9.25 -8.62 15.42
C GLU A 171 -7.92 -9.12 15.98
N ILE A 172 -7.06 -8.21 16.48
CA ILE A 172 -5.79 -8.56 17.13
C ILE A 172 -6.03 -9.35 18.43
N LEU A 173 -7.00 -8.94 19.26
CA LEU A 173 -7.34 -9.68 20.48
C LEU A 173 -7.91 -11.08 20.18
N ILE A 174 -8.77 -11.20 19.16
CA ILE A 174 -9.31 -12.50 18.73
C ILE A 174 -8.17 -13.39 18.24
N LEU A 175 -7.30 -12.92 17.35
CA LEU A 175 -6.16 -13.70 16.84
C LEU A 175 -5.16 -14.07 17.97
N GLY A 176 -5.01 -13.20 18.97
CA GLY A 176 -4.19 -13.44 20.15
C GLY A 176 -4.68 -14.54 21.11
N GLU A 177 -5.93 -15.02 20.98
CA GLU A 177 -6.43 -16.19 21.72
C GLU A 177 -6.30 -17.52 20.94
N TYR A 178 -5.66 -17.54 19.75
CA TYR A 178 -5.41 -18.75 18.95
C TYR A 178 -3.93 -19.13 18.77
N PHE A 179 -3.00 -18.39 19.39
CA PHE A 179 -1.56 -18.68 19.43
C PHE A 179 -1.07 -18.92 20.86
#